data_AF-A0A5D0SPL0-F1
#
_entry.id   AF-A0A5D0SPL0-F1
#
_cell.length_a   1.000
_cell.length_b   1.000
_cell.length_c   1.000
_cell.angle_alpha   90.00
_cell.angle_beta   90.00
_cell.angle_gamma   90.00
#
_symmetry.space_group_name_H-M   'P 1'
#
loop_
_entity.id
_entity.type
_entity.pdbx_description
1 polymer ?
#
loop_
_entity_poly.entity_id
_entity_poly.type
_entity_poly.pdbx_seq_one_letter_code
_entity_poly.pdbx_strand_id
1 'polypeptide(L)'
;MGLEVDRTVNRDGKISLGQQVILAAEILAGRRVGVRIDSATLAFFDPDTRQLLRTRPNPLTPQQIIGLRGARPAGPPPQPSTDPVRVQRRASNSGVVMVAWQKVALGRVHAGKTVTITVSDTELVIECDDGLRTIRRTNDHPVTRIKAHRPRKPRRAEQEGTMLR
;
A
#
# COMPACT_ATOMS: atom_id res chain seq x y z
N MET A 1 21.96 -16.62 1.70
CA MET A 1 21.19 -17.01 2.90
C MET A 1 20.89 -15.75 3.69
N GLY A 2 19.62 -15.45 3.94
CA GLY A 2 19.22 -14.28 4.74
C GLY A 2 19.24 -14.60 6.23
N LEU A 3 19.19 -13.56 7.06
CA LEU A 3 18.98 -13.68 8.51
C LEU A 3 17.64 -13.06 8.88
N GLU A 4 17.03 -13.57 9.94
CA GLU A 4 15.80 -13.04 10.49
C GLU A 4 15.97 -12.68 11.96
N VAL A 5 15.26 -11.65 12.39
CA VAL A 5 15.31 -11.19 13.77
C VAL A 5 14.00 -10.55 14.17
N ASP A 6 13.56 -10.78 15.40
CA ASP A 6 12.33 -10.16 15.91
C ASP A 6 12.65 -8.87 16.65
N ARG A 7 11.81 -7.85 16.45
CA ARG A 7 11.86 -6.59 17.19
C ARG A 7 10.45 -6.13 17.54
N THR A 8 10.31 -5.47 18.68
CA THR A 8 9.10 -4.73 19.01
C THR A 8 9.21 -3.32 18.45
N VAL A 9 8.19 -2.89 17.72
CA VAL A 9 8.11 -1.55 17.15
C VAL A 9 7.76 -0.56 18.24
N ASN A 10 8.53 0.53 18.36
CA ASN A 10 8.27 1.57 19.36
C ASN A 10 7.05 2.42 18.99
N ARG A 11 6.68 3.38 19.86
CA ARG A 11 5.52 4.28 19.66
C ARG A 11 5.59 5.06 18.34
N ASP A 12 6.79 5.40 17.87
CA ASP A 12 7.01 6.17 16.65
C ASP A 12 7.09 5.28 15.38
N GLY A 13 6.79 3.99 15.49
CA GLY A 13 6.85 3.08 14.35
C GLY A 13 8.26 2.62 13.96
N LYS A 14 9.25 2.77 14.85
CA LYS A 14 10.67 2.46 14.58
C LYS A 14 11.14 1.23 15.34
N ILE A 15 12.19 0.60 14.83
CA ILE A 15 12.93 -0.47 15.51
C ILE A 15 14.44 -0.17 15.50
N SER A 16 15.16 -0.76 16.45
CA SER A 16 16.62 -0.74 16.48
C SER A 16 17.21 -2.03 15.92
N LEU A 17 18.08 -1.91 14.93
CA LEU A 17 18.82 -3.01 14.29
C LEU A 17 20.27 -2.60 14.06
N GLY A 18 21.23 -3.34 14.62
CA GLY A 18 22.65 -3.13 14.31
C GLY A 18 23.13 -1.69 14.53
N GLN A 19 22.73 -1.07 15.65
CA GLN A 19 22.98 0.34 15.97
C GLN A 19 22.29 1.37 15.06
N GLN A 20 21.47 0.94 14.10
CA GLN A 20 20.63 1.79 13.27
C GLN A 20 19.18 1.84 13.80
N VAL A 21 18.52 2.98 13.61
CA VAL A 21 17.09 3.15 13.87
C VAL A 21 16.35 3.18 12.54
N ILE A 22 15.42 2.25 12.35
CA ILE A 22 14.76 2.02 11.06
C ILE A 22 13.26 2.18 11.24
N LEU A 23 12.64 2.98 10.36
CA LEU A 23 11.19 3.14 10.30
C LEU A 23 10.55 1.88 9.70
N ALA A 24 9.84 1.12 10.55
CA ALA A 24 8.95 0.07 10.11
C ALA A 24 7.70 0.72 9.49
N ALA A 25 6.73 1.07 10.34
CA ALA A 25 5.59 1.92 10.04
C ALA A 25 4.93 2.34 11.36
N GLU A 26 4.39 3.57 11.42
CA GLU A 26 3.70 4.10 12.61
C GLU A 26 2.52 3.22 13.04
N ILE A 27 1.76 2.67 12.09
CA ILE A 27 0.62 1.78 12.35
C ILE A 27 1.00 0.45 13.03
N LEU A 28 2.30 0.11 13.07
CA LEU A 28 2.81 -1.10 13.70
C LEU A 28 3.28 -0.84 15.14
N ALA A 29 3.15 0.37 15.68
CA ALA A 29 3.57 0.71 17.03
C ALA A 29 3.05 -0.30 18.08
N GLY A 30 3.94 -0.75 18.96
CA GLY A 30 3.65 -1.75 20.00
C GLY A 30 3.61 -3.20 19.50
N ARG A 31 3.61 -3.45 18.19
CA ARG A 31 3.59 -4.81 17.63
C ARG A 31 5.00 -5.41 17.63
N ARG A 32 5.08 -6.73 17.87
CA ARG A 32 6.27 -7.52 17.58
C ARG A 32 6.27 -7.88 16.09
N VAL A 33 7.38 -7.62 15.42
CA VAL A 33 7.56 -7.91 13.99
C VAL A 33 8.82 -8.75 13.80
N GLY A 34 8.76 -9.69 12.85
CA GLY A 34 9.95 -10.29 12.29
C GLY A 34 10.55 -9.38 11.22
N VAL A 35 11.88 -9.37 11.11
CA VAL A 35 12.61 -8.65 10.07
C VAL A 35 13.53 -9.63 9.38
N ARG A 36 13.24 -9.91 8.11
CA ARG A 36 14.14 -10.63 7.22
C ARG A 36 15.11 -9.64 6.61
N ILE A 37 16.38 -9.96 6.72
CA ILE A 37 17.51 -9.14 6.29
C ILE A 37 18.13 -9.84 5.09
N ASP A 38 17.92 -9.24 3.93
CA ASP A 38 18.58 -9.59 2.69
C ASP A 38 19.60 -8.49 2.34
N SER A 39 20.44 -8.71 1.33
CA SER A 39 21.54 -7.79 0.99
C SER A 39 21.06 -6.36 0.68
N ALA A 40 19.94 -6.22 -0.02
CA ALA A 40 19.42 -4.93 -0.45
C ALA A 40 18.23 -4.43 0.38
N THR A 41 17.53 -5.32 1.09
CA THR A 41 16.22 -5.03 1.67
C THR A 41 16.04 -5.59 3.07
N LEU A 42 15.19 -4.90 3.83
CA LEU A 42 14.60 -5.36 5.07
C LEU A 42 13.12 -5.60 4.83
N ALA A 43 12.69 -6.86 4.96
CA ALA A 43 11.29 -7.24 4.89
C ALA A 43 10.75 -7.44 6.31
N PHE A 44 9.87 -6.52 6.72
CA PHE A 44 9.13 -6.58 7.98
C PHE A 44 7.91 -7.47 7.79
N PHE A 45 7.74 -8.46 8.64
CA PHE A 45 6.65 -9.43 8.53
C PHE A 45 6.05 -9.74 9.89
N ASP A 46 4.81 -10.22 9.88
CA ASP A 46 4.13 -10.74 11.06
C ASP A 46 4.74 -12.11 11.43
N PRO A 47 5.29 -12.28 12.65
CA PRO A 47 6.05 -13.48 13.01
C PRO A 47 5.21 -14.76 13.02
N ASP A 48 3.90 -14.66 13.25
CA ASP A 48 3.01 -15.81 13.38
C ASP A 48 2.47 -16.25 12.01
N THR A 49 2.10 -15.29 11.17
CA THR A 49 1.47 -15.55 9.86
C THR A 49 2.42 -15.51 8.67
N ARG A 50 3.64 -15.00 8.86
CA ARG A 50 4.61 -14.68 7.78
C ARG A 50 4.12 -13.62 6.78
N GLN A 51 3.04 -12.91 7.07
CA GLN A 51 2.53 -11.86 6.20
C GLN A 51 3.52 -10.68 6.15
N LEU A 52 3.88 -10.25 4.93
CA LEU A 52 4.73 -9.10 4.66
C LEU A 52 3.97 -7.82 5.00
N LEU A 53 4.50 -7.07 5.97
CA LEU A 53 3.92 -5.82 6.45
C LEU A 53 4.55 -4.62 5.75
N ARG A 54 5.87 -4.65 5.54
CA ARG A 54 6.60 -3.53 4.93
C ARG A 54 7.95 -3.97 4.36
N THR A 55 8.43 -3.25 3.34
CA THR A 55 9.81 -3.37 2.84
C THR A 55 10.54 -2.04 2.96
N ARG A 56 11.80 -2.08 3.38
CA ARG A 56 12.73 -0.94 3.39
C ARG A 56 14.06 -1.31 2.73
N PRO A 57 14.83 -0.34 2.23
CA PRO A 57 16.24 -0.57 1.91
C PRO A 57 17.00 -1.07 3.14
N ASN A 58 18.02 -1.91 2.94
CA ASN A 58 18.89 -2.35 4.01
C ASN A 58 20.05 -1.36 4.22
N PRO A 59 20.11 -0.62 5.34
CA PRO A 59 21.22 0.28 5.65
C PRO A 59 22.36 -0.41 6.43
N LEU A 60 22.22 -1.70 6.77
CA LEU A 60 23.14 -2.40 7.66
C LEU A 60 24.38 -2.88 6.90
N THR A 61 25.55 -2.70 7.53
CA THR A 61 26.78 -3.33 7.06
C THR A 61 26.80 -4.82 7.40
N PRO A 62 27.60 -5.65 6.69
CA PRO A 62 27.76 -7.06 7.04
C PRO A 62 28.17 -7.29 8.49
N GLN A 63 29.05 -6.45 9.05
CA GLN A 63 29.48 -6.54 10.45
C GLN A 63 28.32 -6.27 11.42
N GLN A 64 27.48 -5.27 11.13
CA GLN A 64 26.30 -4.96 11.92
C GLN A 64 25.30 -6.12 11.90
N ILE A 65 25.16 -6.81 10.76
CA ILE A 65 24.29 -7.98 10.60
C ILE A 65 24.79 -9.15 11.47
N ILE A 66 26.08 -9.45 11.44
CA ILE A 66 26.69 -10.52 12.25
C ILE A 66 26.52 -10.26 13.76
N GLY A 67 26.60 -9.00 14.18
CA GLY A 67 26.42 -8.61 15.58
C GLY A 67 24.98 -8.57 16.08
N LEU A 68 23.98 -8.92 15.26
CA LEU A 68 22.57 -8.84 15.64
C LEU A 68 22.21 -9.88 16.71
N ARG A 69 21.85 -9.39 17.89
CA ARG A 69 21.29 -10.24 18.95
C ARG A 69 19.95 -10.84 18.55
N GLY A 70 19.81 -12.14 18.76
CA GLY A 70 18.59 -12.91 18.46
C GLY A 70 18.38 -13.14 16.96
N ALA A 71 19.41 -12.94 16.13
CA ALA A 71 19.36 -13.32 14.73
C ALA A 71 19.30 -14.85 14.59
N ARG A 72 18.48 -15.31 13.65
CA ARG A 72 18.30 -16.72 13.30
C ARG A 72 18.38 -16.87 11.78
N PRO A 73 18.67 -18.09 11.27
CA PRO A 73 18.55 -18.36 9.84
C PRO A 73 17.17 -17.96 9.34
N ALA A 74 17.11 -17.32 8.17
CA ALA A 74 15.84 -16.87 7.64
C ALA A 74 14.95 -18.06 7.23
N GLY A 75 13.68 -18.01 7.61
CA GLY A 75 12.68 -19.01 7.23
C GLY A 75 12.22 -18.90 5.77
N PRO A 76 11.06 -19.47 5.40
CA PRO A 76 10.44 -19.27 4.09
C PRO A 76 10.18 -17.78 3.82
N PRO A 77 10.31 -17.26 2.60
CA PRO A 77 10.08 -15.83 2.32
C PRO A 77 8.73 -15.32 2.86
N PRO A 78 8.66 -14.10 3.45
CA PRO A 78 7.39 -13.49 3.82
C PRO A 78 6.44 -13.39 2.64
N GLN A 79 5.16 -13.67 2.87
CA GLN A 79 4.15 -13.68 1.82
C GLN A 79 3.44 -12.33 1.74
N PRO A 80 3.08 -11.82 0.55
CA PRO A 80 2.25 -10.63 0.45
C PRO A 80 0.92 -10.83 1.21
N SER A 81 0.34 -9.73 1.68
CA SER A 81 -1.00 -9.77 2.25
C SER A 81 -2.01 -10.21 1.20
N THR A 82 -2.82 -11.21 1.54
CA THR A 82 -4.00 -11.66 0.77
C THR A 82 -5.28 -10.96 1.22
N ASP A 83 -5.20 -10.10 2.25
CA ASP A 83 -6.36 -9.40 2.77
C ASP A 83 -6.88 -8.39 1.73
N PRO A 84 -8.20 -8.35 1.50
CA PRO A 84 -8.75 -7.40 0.53
C PRO A 84 -8.42 -5.95 0.90
N VAL A 85 -7.84 -5.22 -0.04
CA VAL A 85 -7.43 -3.83 0.15
C VAL A 85 -8.57 -2.91 -0.28
N ARG A 86 -9.06 -2.06 0.64
CA ARG A 86 -10.01 -0.99 0.30
C ARG A 86 -9.31 0.21 -0.29
N VAL A 87 -9.65 0.57 -1.52
CA VAL A 87 -9.12 1.74 -2.22
C VAL A 87 -10.23 2.69 -2.63
N GLN A 88 -9.90 3.96 -2.83
CA GLN A 88 -10.82 4.96 -3.36
C GLN A 88 -10.39 5.38 -4.76
N ARG A 89 -11.35 5.49 -5.67
CA ARG A 89 -11.12 5.99 -7.04
C ARG A 89 -12.17 7.01 -7.40
N ARG A 90 -11.72 8.11 -7.99
CA ARG A 90 -12.62 9.07 -8.64
C ARG A 90 -12.85 8.61 -10.07
N ALA A 91 -14.11 8.42 -10.45
CA ALA A 91 -14.47 8.10 -11.81
C ALA A 91 -14.16 9.28 -12.75
N SER A 92 -13.71 8.97 -13.96
CA SER A 92 -13.52 9.94 -15.04
C SER A 92 -14.85 10.60 -15.43
N ASN A 93 -14.78 11.58 -16.34
CA ASN A 93 -15.98 12.18 -16.92
C ASN A 93 -16.86 11.17 -17.71
N SER A 94 -16.28 10.07 -18.17
CA SER A 94 -17.01 8.96 -18.80
C SER A 94 -17.51 7.91 -17.81
N GLY A 95 -17.25 8.07 -16.51
CA GLY A 95 -17.64 7.09 -15.49
C GLY A 95 -16.73 5.86 -15.45
N VAL A 96 -15.46 5.99 -15.82
CA VAL A 96 -14.47 4.91 -15.79
C VAL A 96 -13.53 5.10 -14.61
N VAL A 97 -13.26 4.03 -13.87
CA VAL A 97 -12.20 3.99 -12.83
C VAL A 97 -11.06 3.09 -13.26
N MET A 98 -9.87 3.37 -12.74
CA MET A 98 -8.68 2.55 -12.96
C MET A 98 -8.17 2.05 -11.61
N VAL A 99 -8.13 0.74 -11.43
CA VAL A 99 -7.77 0.07 -10.17
C VAL A 99 -6.88 -1.12 -10.48
N ALA A 100 -5.75 -1.26 -9.79
CA ALA A 100 -4.75 -2.30 -10.08
C ALA A 100 -4.49 -2.44 -11.60
N TRP A 101 -4.24 -1.34 -12.33
CA TRP A 101 -4.03 -1.35 -13.78
C TRP A 101 -5.21 -1.85 -14.66
N GLN A 102 -6.35 -2.19 -14.05
CA GLN A 102 -7.57 -2.60 -14.74
C GLN A 102 -8.54 -1.41 -14.87
N LYS A 103 -9.04 -1.19 -16.08
CA LYS A 103 -10.12 -0.22 -16.35
C LYS A 103 -11.46 -0.87 -16.08
N VAL A 104 -12.32 -0.17 -15.35
CA VAL A 104 -13.69 -0.59 -15.05
C VAL A 104 -14.65 0.53 -15.44
N ALA A 105 -15.60 0.22 -16.33
CA ALA A 105 -16.66 1.13 -16.69
C ALA A 105 -17.82 1.02 -15.70
N LEU A 106 -18.06 2.09 -14.94
CA LEU A 106 -19.22 2.23 -14.04
C LEU A 106 -20.40 2.87 -14.78
N GLY A 107 -20.11 3.67 -15.80
CA GLY A 107 -21.08 4.41 -16.60
C GLY A 107 -21.18 5.88 -16.20
N ARG A 108 -21.66 6.72 -17.11
CA ARG A 108 -21.67 8.19 -16.96
C ARG A 108 -22.42 8.70 -15.72
N VAL A 109 -23.38 7.94 -15.19
CA VAL A 109 -24.10 8.26 -13.94
C VAL A 109 -23.16 8.39 -12.73
N HIS A 110 -22.00 7.72 -12.78
CA HIS A 110 -20.98 7.76 -11.73
C HIS A 110 -19.85 8.75 -12.04
N ALA A 111 -19.95 9.54 -13.10
CA ALA A 111 -18.91 10.48 -13.52
C ALA A 111 -18.54 11.47 -12.40
N GLY A 112 -17.25 11.62 -12.13
CA GLY A 112 -16.75 12.50 -11.08
C GLY A 112 -17.03 12.04 -9.64
N LYS A 113 -17.73 10.92 -9.41
CA LYS A 113 -17.94 10.40 -8.05
C LYS A 113 -16.70 9.66 -7.55
N THR A 114 -16.51 9.63 -6.24
CA THR A 114 -15.47 8.82 -5.60
C THR A 114 -16.10 7.56 -5.05
N VAL A 115 -15.74 6.42 -5.62
CA VAL A 115 -16.20 5.09 -5.19
C VAL A 115 -15.14 4.42 -4.32
N THR A 116 -15.60 3.57 -3.41
CA THR A 116 -14.72 2.66 -2.67
C THR A 116 -14.71 1.31 -3.37
N ILE A 117 -13.53 0.72 -3.50
CA ILE A 117 -13.31 -0.55 -4.20
C ILE A 117 -12.55 -1.45 -3.25
N THR A 118 -13.12 -2.59 -2.90
CA THR A 118 -12.44 -3.67 -2.18
C THR A 118 -11.76 -4.56 -3.23
N VAL A 119 -10.44 -4.64 -3.16
CA VAL A 119 -9.60 -5.37 -4.12
C VAL A 119 -9.08 -6.64 -3.45
N SER A 120 -9.55 -7.79 -3.87
CA SER A 120 -8.96 -9.09 -3.51
C SER A 120 -8.05 -9.60 -4.64
N ASP A 121 -7.48 -10.78 -4.48
CA ASP A 121 -6.71 -11.44 -5.54
C ASP A 121 -7.57 -11.80 -6.75
N THR A 122 -8.86 -12.06 -6.52
CA THR A 122 -9.76 -12.55 -7.56
C THR A 122 -10.78 -11.52 -8.02
N GLU A 123 -11.15 -10.56 -7.18
CA GLU A 123 -12.33 -9.72 -7.38
C GLU A 123 -12.08 -8.25 -7.05
N LEU A 124 -12.87 -7.42 -7.71
CA LEU A 124 -13.02 -5.99 -7.47
C LEU A 124 -14.48 -5.77 -7.07
N VAL A 125 -14.74 -5.55 -5.79
CA VAL A 125 -16.08 -5.22 -5.28
C VAL A 125 -16.17 -3.71 -5.13
N ILE A 126 -17.05 -3.09 -5.90
CA ILE A 126 -17.16 -1.63 -6.01
C ILE A 126 -18.45 -1.18 -5.33
N GLU A 127 -18.30 -0.29 -4.36
CA GLU A 127 -19.38 0.41 -3.68
C GLU A 127 -19.77 1.64 -4.48
N CYS A 128 -20.89 1.56 -5.21
CA CYS A 128 -21.52 2.68 -5.90
C CYS A 128 -22.79 3.12 -5.15
N ASP A 129 -23.25 4.35 -5.41
CA ASP A 129 -24.48 4.88 -4.82
C ASP A 129 -25.74 4.07 -5.25
N ASP A 130 -25.67 3.41 -6.41
CA ASP A 130 -26.74 2.57 -6.97
C ASP A 130 -26.62 1.09 -6.57
N GLY A 131 -25.63 0.72 -5.75
CA GLY A 131 -25.42 -0.64 -5.26
C GLY A 131 -24.00 -1.16 -5.38
N LEU A 132 -23.82 -2.44 -5.03
CA LEU A 132 -22.54 -3.13 -5.13
C LEU A 132 -22.35 -3.74 -6.53
N ARG A 133 -21.13 -3.65 -7.06
CA ARG A 133 -20.75 -4.29 -8.32
C ARG A 133 -19.50 -5.15 -8.12
N THR A 134 -19.60 -6.44 -8.41
CA THR A 134 -18.47 -7.37 -8.34
C THR A 134 -17.94 -7.66 -9.74
N ILE A 135 -16.63 -7.48 -9.93
CA ILE A 135 -15.96 -7.68 -11.21
C ILE A 135 -14.75 -8.57 -10.99
N ARG A 136 -14.50 -9.51 -11.91
CA ARG A 136 -13.28 -10.32 -11.88
C ARG A 136 -12.05 -9.44 -12.06
N ARG A 137 -11.10 -9.56 -11.13
CA ARG A 137 -9.76 -8.99 -11.29
C ARG A 137 -9.00 -9.79 -12.35
N THR A 138 -8.48 -9.13 -13.37
CA THR A 138 -7.86 -9.79 -14.54
C THR A 138 -6.34 -9.74 -14.53
N ASN A 139 -5.73 -9.18 -13.48
CA ASN A 139 -4.28 -9.08 -13.32
C ASN A 139 -3.90 -9.17 -11.84
N ASP A 140 -2.63 -9.41 -11.58
CA ASP A 140 -2.01 -9.50 -10.25
C ASP A 140 -1.26 -8.22 -9.86
N HIS A 141 -1.38 -7.14 -10.63
CA HIS A 141 -0.65 -5.91 -10.36
C HIS A 141 -0.96 -5.35 -8.97
N PRO A 142 0.06 -4.96 -8.19
CA PRO A 142 -0.14 -4.53 -6.82
C PRO A 142 -0.90 -3.21 -6.75
N VAL A 143 -1.68 -3.04 -5.67
CA VAL A 143 -2.29 -1.77 -5.32
C VAL A 143 -1.23 -0.87 -4.69
N THR A 144 -0.81 0.17 -5.41
CA THR A 144 0.21 1.11 -4.92
C THR A 144 -0.38 2.38 -4.30
N ARG A 145 -1.63 2.73 -4.65
CA ARG A 145 -2.30 3.95 -4.17
C ARG A 145 -3.69 3.64 -3.61
N ILE A 146 -3.85 3.93 -2.32
CA ILE A 146 -5.08 3.62 -1.59
C ILE A 146 -6.10 4.75 -1.74
N LYS A 147 -5.72 6.01 -1.49
CA LYS A 147 -6.62 7.15 -1.58
C LYS A 147 -6.79 7.66 -3.01
N ALA A 148 -7.98 8.19 -3.31
CA ALA A 148 -8.25 8.86 -4.58
C ALA A 148 -7.40 10.13 -4.72
N HIS A 149 -7.10 10.52 -5.97
CA HIS A 149 -6.46 11.80 -6.22
C HIS A 149 -7.42 12.94 -5.83
N ARG A 150 -6.88 13.98 -5.17
CA ARG A 150 -7.65 15.22 -4.93
C ARG A 150 -8.07 15.83 -6.26
N PRO A 151 -9.28 16.40 -6.40
CA PRO A 151 -9.68 17.07 -7.63
C PRO A 151 -8.61 18.10 -8.03
N ARG A 152 -8.19 18.09 -9.29
CA ARG A 152 -7.31 19.14 -9.82
C ARG A 152 -8.11 20.44 -9.77
N LYS A 153 -7.60 21.45 -9.06
CA LYS A 153 -8.25 22.78 -9.01
C LYS A 153 -8.41 23.24 -10.47
N PRO A 154 -9.62 23.60 -10.93
CA PRO A 154 -9.76 24.13 -12.27
C PRO A 154 -8.90 25.38 -12.39
N ARG A 155 -8.15 25.51 -13.50
CA ARG A 155 -7.45 26.74 -13.83
C ARG A 155 -8.53 27.82 -13.94
N ARG A 156 -8.44 28.88 -13.13
CA ARG A 156 -9.39 30.00 -13.15
C ARG A 156 -9.38 30.52 -14.59
N ALA A 157 -10.44 30.25 -15.36
CA ALA A 157 -10.61 30.87 -16.66
C ALA A 157 -10.85 32.36 -16.39
N GLU A 158 -10.05 33.17 -17.05
CA GLU A 158 -10.07 34.63 -17.01
C GLU A 158 -11.47 35.10 -17.36
N GLN A 159 -12.13 35.72 -16.38
CA GLN A 159 -13.36 36.45 -16.59
C GLN A 159 -12.96 37.81 -17.13
N GLU A 160 -13.04 38.01 -18.44
CA GLU A 160 -13.28 39.34 -19.00
C GLU A 160 -14.49 39.25 -19.90
N GLY A 161 -15.63 39.61 -19.31
CA GLY A 161 -16.74 40.10 -20.08
C GLY A 161 -16.37 41.44 -20.69
N THR A 162 -16.60 41.59 -21.99
CA THR A 162 -16.91 42.89 -22.57
C THR A 162 -18.37 42.86 -22.98
N MET A 163 -19.21 43.43 -22.11
CA MET A 163 -20.53 43.92 -22.48
C MET A 163 -20.37 45.18 -23.34
N LEU A 164 -21.23 45.27 -24.37
CA LEU A 164 -21.76 46.47 -25.03
C LEU A 164 -20.78 47.57 -25.45
N ARG A 165 -20.65 47.76 -26.76
CA ARG A 165 -21.17 48.95 -27.47
C ARG A 165 -21.41 48.63 -28.94
#